data_AF-A0A7N0T032-F1
#
_entry.id   AF-A0A7N0T032-F1
#
_cell.length_a   1.000
_cell.length_b   1.000
_cell.length_c   1.000
_cell.angle_alpha   90.00
_cell.angle_beta   90.00
_cell.angle_gamma   90.00
#
_symmetry.space_group_name_H-M   'P 1'
#
loop_
_entity.id
_entity.type
_entity.pdbx_description
1 polymer ?
#
loop_
_entity_poly.entity_id
_entity_poly.type
_entity_poly.pdbx_seq_one_letter_code
_entity_poly.pdbx_strand_id
1 'polypeptide(L)'
;MLAEGDKQLDASVVDLGPPADWVKIRVRETKDCFEVYALVPGLLREEVQVQSDPAGRVVITGQPEQLDNPWGITPFKKVVNLPARIDPLQTSAVVSLHGRLFVRVPFEQ
;
A
#
# COMPACT_ATOMS: atom_id res chain seq x y z
N MET A 1 -5.52 22.93 -19.86
CA MET A 1 -4.61 21.87 -19.39
C MET A 1 -5.49 20.83 -18.74
N LEU A 2 -5.94 19.85 -19.53
CA LEU A 2 -6.90 18.83 -19.07
C LEU A 2 -6.10 17.80 -18.28
N ALA A 3 -6.52 17.52 -17.04
CA ALA A 3 -5.96 16.45 -16.23
C ALA A 3 -6.10 15.14 -17.00
N GLU A 4 -4.97 14.56 -17.43
CA GLU A 4 -4.93 13.26 -18.07
C GLU A 4 -5.48 12.22 -17.08
N GLY A 5 -6.42 11.41 -17.56
CA GLY A 5 -7.36 10.66 -16.73
C GLY A 5 -6.67 9.71 -15.77
N ASP A 6 -6.66 10.10 -14.51
CA ASP A 6 -6.27 9.27 -13.40
C ASP A 6 -7.31 8.17 -13.17
N LYS A 7 -7.02 6.99 -13.72
CA LYS A 7 -7.90 5.83 -13.62
C LYS A 7 -7.64 5.12 -12.30
N GLN A 8 -8.62 5.17 -11.40
CA GLN A 8 -8.61 4.26 -10.26
C GLN A 8 -8.68 2.82 -10.80
N LEU A 9 -7.72 2.00 -10.39
CA LEU A 9 -7.65 0.60 -10.77
C LEU A 9 -8.37 -0.27 -9.73
N ASP A 10 -9.13 -1.23 -10.23
CA ASP A 10 -9.59 -2.37 -9.44
C ASP A 10 -8.43 -3.37 -9.34
N ALA A 11 -7.48 -3.07 -8.46
CA ALA A 11 -6.36 -3.96 -8.18
C ALA A 11 -6.80 -5.05 -7.19
N SER A 12 -6.35 -6.29 -7.41
CA SER A 12 -6.63 -7.38 -6.49
C SER A 12 -5.86 -7.19 -5.19
N VAL A 13 -6.59 -6.98 -4.09
CA VAL A 13 -6.05 -6.86 -2.73
C VAL A 13 -6.42 -8.11 -1.93
N VAL A 14 -5.41 -8.81 -1.43
CA VAL A 14 -5.56 -10.06 -0.68
C VAL A 14 -5.01 -9.89 0.72
N ASP A 15 -5.80 -10.26 1.73
CA ASP A 15 -5.34 -10.38 3.12
C ASP A 15 -4.56 -11.69 3.31
N LEU A 16 -3.34 -11.58 3.87
CA LEU A 16 -2.56 -12.72 4.33
C LEU A 16 -2.64 -12.79 5.85
N GLY A 17 -3.58 -13.60 6.36
CA GLY A 17 -3.85 -13.73 7.78
C GLY A 17 -5.28 -13.29 8.12
N PRO A 18 -5.53 -12.82 9.36
CA PRO A 18 -6.83 -12.27 9.72
C PRO A 18 -7.23 -11.10 8.81
N PRO A 19 -8.51 -10.99 8.44
CA PRO A 19 -8.97 -9.89 7.61
C PRO A 19 -8.77 -8.55 8.32
N ALA A 20 -8.16 -7.59 7.62
CA ALA A 20 -7.98 -6.23 8.10
C ALA A 20 -8.82 -5.25 7.29
N ASP A 21 -10.15 -5.31 7.45
CA ASP A 21 -11.11 -4.46 6.72
C ASP A 21 -10.98 -2.96 7.04
N TRP A 22 -10.43 -2.65 8.21
CA TRP A 22 -10.14 -1.29 8.65
C TRP A 22 -8.99 -0.65 7.86
N VAL A 23 -8.14 -1.46 7.21
CA VAL A 23 -7.13 -0.99 6.26
C VAL A 23 -7.76 -0.83 4.88
N LYS A 24 -7.85 0.40 4.39
CA LYS A 24 -8.42 0.71 3.06
C LYS A 24 -7.30 0.95 2.07
N ILE A 25 -7.32 0.22 0.94
CA ILE A 25 -6.34 0.37 -0.14
C ILE A 25 -7.06 0.87 -1.39
N ARG A 26 -6.42 1.79 -2.10
CA ARG A 26 -6.79 2.22 -3.45
C ARG A 26 -5.55 2.23 -4.33
N VAL A 27 -5.73 1.86 -5.58
CA VAL A 27 -4.66 1.90 -6.58
C VAL A 27 -5.08 2.82 -7.71
N ARG A 28 -4.13 3.59 -8.22
CA ARG A 28 -4.31 4.47 -9.36
C ARG A 28 -3.17 4.23 -10.34
N GLU A 29 -3.49 4.17 -11.61
CA GLU A 29 -2.49 4.12 -12.68
C GLU A 29 -2.19 5.53 -13.18
N THR A 30 -0.91 5.81 -13.38
CA THR A 30 -0.42 7.01 -14.05
C THR A 30 0.41 6.61 -15.28
N LYS A 31 0.98 7.59 -15.98
CA LYS A 31 1.74 7.35 -17.21
C LYS A 31 2.98 6.47 -17.01
N ASP A 32 3.64 6.57 -15.86
CA ASP A 32 4.94 5.93 -15.59
C ASP A 32 4.98 5.08 -14.31
N CYS A 33 3.89 5.03 -13.54
CA CYS A 33 3.84 4.30 -12.28
C CYS A 33 2.42 3.94 -11.83
N PHE A 34 2.34 3.02 -10.87
CA PHE A 34 1.18 2.87 -10.01
C PHE A 34 1.35 3.70 -8.73
N GLU A 35 0.25 4.29 -8.27
CA GLU A 35 0.13 4.96 -6.99
C GLU A 35 -0.79 4.12 -6.07
N VAL A 36 -0.24 3.58 -4.99
CA VAL A 36 -1.00 2.82 -4.00
C VAL A 36 -1.21 3.70 -2.77
N TYR A 37 -2.47 4.00 -2.48
CA TYR A 37 -2.88 4.74 -1.30
C TYR A 37 -3.47 3.77 -0.29
N ALA A 38 -2.96 3.78 0.94
CA ALA A 38 -3.48 2.99 2.03
C ALA A 38 -3.81 3.85 3.25
N LEU A 39 -4.93 3.55 3.91
CA LEU A 39 -5.28 4.09 5.22
C LEU A 39 -5.03 2.99 6.26
N VAL A 40 -4.11 3.24 7.17
CA VAL A 40 -3.64 2.37 8.26
C VAL A 40 -3.71 3.16 9.57
N PRO A 41 -4.91 3.50 10.06
CA PRO A 41 -5.07 4.31 11.26
C PRO A 41 -4.45 3.62 12.48
N GLY A 42 -3.85 4.42 13.36
CA GLY A 42 -3.28 3.92 14.62
C GLY A 42 -1.90 3.27 14.53
N LEU A 43 -1.28 3.24 13.35
CA LEU A 43 0.11 2.78 13.18
C LEU A 43 1.06 3.93 12.82
N LEU A 44 2.25 3.88 13.40
CA LEU A 44 3.38 4.76 13.12
C LEU A 44 4.13 4.30 11.86
N ARG A 45 5.04 5.15 11.37
CA ARG A 45 5.82 4.86 10.15
C ARG A 45 6.70 3.62 10.33
N GLU A 46 7.24 3.41 11.52
CA GLU A 46 8.14 2.31 11.88
C GLU A 46 7.41 0.97 12.02
N GLU A 47 6.10 1.03 12.28
CA GLU A 47 5.24 -0.14 12.41
C GLU A 47 4.69 -0.60 11.05
N VAL A 48 4.92 0.17 9.98
CA VAL A 48 4.44 -0.13 8.63
C VAL A 48 5.61 -0.42 7.69
N GLN A 49 5.57 -1.58 7.04
CA GLN A 49 6.57 -2.01 6.08
C GLN A 49 5.95 -2.21 4.70
N VAL A 50 6.70 -1.82 3.68
CA VAL A 50 6.33 -2.00 2.28
C VAL A 50 7.44 -2.77 1.59
N GLN A 51 7.07 -3.87 0.95
CA GLN A 51 7.93 -4.66 0.09
C GLN A 51 7.30 -4.75 -1.30
N SER A 52 8.10 -4.86 -2.34
CA SER A 52 7.62 -5.04 -3.70
C SER A 52 8.48 -6.04 -4.46
N ASP A 53 7.89 -6.67 -5.47
CA ASP A 53 8.62 -7.56 -6.37
C ASP A 53 8.33 -7.26 -7.85
N PRO A 54 9.26 -7.58 -8.77
CA PRO A 54 9.18 -7.20 -10.19
C PRO A 54 7.93 -7.68 -10.92
N ALA A 55 7.24 -8.72 -10.43
CA ALA A 55 6.02 -9.25 -11.03
C ALA A 55 4.77 -8.37 -10.79
N GLY A 56 4.93 -7.20 -10.16
CA GLY A 56 3.83 -6.28 -9.88
C GLY A 56 3.14 -6.56 -8.55
N ARG A 57 3.86 -7.12 -7.56
CA ARG A 57 3.31 -7.35 -6.22
C ARG A 57 3.81 -6.29 -5.26
N VAL A 58 2.91 -5.74 -4.46
CA VAL A 58 3.25 -4.87 -3.32
C VAL A 58 2.66 -5.49 -2.06
N VAL A 59 3.51 -5.71 -1.05
CA VAL A 59 3.14 -6.25 0.25
C VAL A 59 3.23 -5.15 1.29
N ILE A 60 2.11 -4.82 1.91
CA ILE A 60 2.02 -3.85 2.99
C ILE A 60 1.76 -4.63 4.28
N THR A 61 2.66 -4.48 5.25
CA THR A 61 2.55 -5.13 6.57
C THR A 61 2.48 -4.06 7.64
N GLY A 62 1.58 -4.23 8.61
CA GLY A 62 1.53 -3.40 9.81
C GLY A 62 1.68 -4.28 11.04
N GLN A 63 2.59 -3.92 11.93
CA GLN A 63 2.84 -4.61 13.19
C GLN A 63 2.89 -3.58 14.32
N PRO A 64 1.82 -3.45 15.13
CA PRO A 64 1.84 -2.55 16.27
C PRO A 64 2.87 -3.02 17.32
N GLU A 65 3.64 -2.10 17.89
CA GLU A 65 4.51 -2.36 19.05
C GLU A 65 3.69 -2.69 20.29
N GLN A 66 2.56 -1.98 20.49
CA GLN A 66 1.63 -2.25 21.58
C GLN A 66 0.48 -3.13 21.11
N LEU A 67 0.52 -4.41 21.50
CA LEU A 67 -0.53 -5.38 21.20
C LEU A 67 -1.86 -5.07 21.92
N ASP A 68 -1.79 -4.38 23.07
CA ASP A 68 -2.95 -3.92 23.85
C ASP A 68 -3.29 -2.47 23.47
N ASN A 69 -3.48 -2.17 22.18
CA ASN A 69 -3.88 -0.82 21.80
C ASN A 69 -5.40 -0.62 21.97
N PRO A 70 -5.84 0.54 22.48
CA PRO A 70 -7.24 0.80 22.80
C PRO A 70 -8.16 0.94 21.58
N TRP A 71 -7.60 1.00 20.37
CA TRP A 71 -8.35 1.07 19.11
C TRP A 71 -8.53 -0.31 18.45
N GLY A 72 -8.01 -1.38 19.05
CA GLY A 72 -8.14 -2.75 18.53
C GLY A 72 -7.35 -3.00 17.24
N ILE A 73 -6.34 -2.19 16.94
CA ILE A 73 -5.44 -2.42 15.79
C ILE A 73 -4.71 -3.75 15.95
N THR A 74 -4.93 -4.68 15.03
CA THR A 74 -4.23 -5.96 14.99
C THR A 74 -3.13 -5.94 13.93
N PRO A 75 -2.11 -6.81 14.03
CA PRO A 75 -1.20 -7.04 12.92
C PRO A 75 -1.96 -7.34 11.63
N PHE A 76 -1.48 -6.82 10.50
CA PHE A 76 -2.06 -7.11 9.20
C PHE A 76 -0.98 -7.30 8.13
N LYS A 77 -1.34 -8.03 7.08
CA LYS A 77 -0.52 -8.15 5.88
C LYS A 77 -1.44 -8.16 4.66
N LYS A 78 -1.31 -7.17 3.80
CA LYS A 78 -2.07 -7.06 2.55
C LYS A 78 -1.15 -7.16 1.35
N VAL A 79 -1.58 -7.92 0.36
CA VAL A 79 -0.91 -8.08 -0.93
C VAL A 79 -1.74 -7.36 -1.98
N VAL A 80 -1.15 -6.37 -2.63
CA VAL A 80 -1.72 -5.65 -3.77
C VAL A 80 -1.09 -6.22 -5.03
N ASN A 81 -1.90 -6.79 -5.91
CA ASN A 81 -1.45 -7.30 -7.21
C ASN A 81 -1.75 -6.25 -8.29
N LEU A 82 -0.70 -5.76 -8.91
CA LEU A 82 -0.71 -4.74 -9.95
C LEU A 82 -0.68 -5.44 -11.32
N PRO A 83 -1.34 -4.86 -12.35
CA PRO A 83 -1.50 -5.52 -13.65
C PRO A 83 -0.27 -5.45 -14.58
N ALA A 84 0.87 -4.90 -14.13
CA ALA A 84 2.09 -4.78 -14.92
C ALA A 84 3.35 -4.97 -14.07
N ARG A 85 4.48 -5.23 -14.73
CA ARG A 85 5.79 -5.31 -14.08
C ARG A 85 6.24 -3.94 -13.58
N ILE A 86 7.02 -3.96 -12.50
CA ILE A 86 7.45 -2.77 -11.76
C ILE A 86 8.94 -2.80 -11.50
N ASP A 87 9.52 -1.63 -11.22
CA ASP A 87 10.87 -1.52 -10.67
C ASP A 87 10.80 -1.44 -9.12
N PRO A 88 11.07 -2.56 -8.41
CA PRO A 88 11.02 -2.56 -6.94
C PRO A 88 12.15 -1.72 -6.32
N LEU A 89 13.26 -1.49 -7.03
CA LEU A 89 14.39 -0.70 -6.50
C LEU A 89 14.07 0.79 -6.47
N GLN A 90 13.16 1.23 -7.34
CA GLN A 90 12.66 2.62 -7.40
C GLN A 90 11.30 2.79 -6.71
N THR A 91 10.77 1.72 -6.10
CA THR A 91 9.55 1.79 -5.30
C THR A 91 9.81 2.56 -4.01
N SER A 92 8.95 3.54 -3.70
CA SER A 92 9.09 4.39 -2.52
C SER A 92 7.78 4.48 -1.74
N ALA A 93 7.87 4.61 -0.43
CA ALA A 93 6.73 4.64 0.47
C ALA A 93 6.88 5.79 1.49
N VAL A 94 5.80 6.51 1.74
CA VAL A 94 5.72 7.59 2.73
C VAL A 94 4.47 7.39 3.59
N VAL A 95 4.66 7.34 4.91
CA VAL A 95 3.57 7.29 5.89
C VAL A 95 3.47 8.64 6.57
N SER A 96 2.27 9.22 6.57
CA SER A 96 1.96 10.43 7.33
C SER A 96 1.64 10.11 8.80
N LEU A 97 1.70 11.13 9.65
CA LEU A 97 1.35 11.02 11.09
C LEU A 97 -0.09 10.56 11.35
N HIS A 98 -0.98 10.63 10.35
CA HIS A 98 -2.38 10.24 10.48
C HIS A 98 -2.68 8.85 9.90
N GLY A 99 -1.66 8.00 9.76
CA GLY A 99 -1.83 6.64 9.22
C GLY A 99 -2.20 6.61 7.74
N ARG A 100 -1.88 7.67 6.97
CA ARG A 100 -2.02 7.64 5.51
C ARG A 100 -0.69 7.21 4.90
N LEU A 101 -0.68 6.06 4.25
CA LEU A 101 0.44 5.52 3.49
C LEU A 101 0.24 5.82 2.01
N PHE A 102 1.29 6.33 1.38
CA PHE A 102 1.40 6.47 -0.07
C PHE A 102 2.59 5.64 -0.54
N VAL A 103 2.40 4.79 -1.55
CA VAL A 103 3.46 4.04 -2.21
C VAL A 103 3.47 4.40 -3.68
N ARG A 104 4.61 4.90 -4.17
CA ARG A 104 4.86 5.10 -5.60
C ARG A 104 5.61 3.89 -6.14
N VAL A 105 5.06 3.27 -7.18
CA VAL A 105 5.52 2.00 -7.73
C VAL A 105 5.79 2.18 -9.23
N PRO A 106 7.00 2.59 -9.63
CA PRO A 106 7.32 2.84 -11.03
C PRO A 106 7.27 1.56 -11.87
N PHE A 107 6.89 1.70 -13.14
CA PHE A 107 6.96 0.59 -14.10
C PHE A 107 8.40 0.19 -14.38
N GLU A 108 8.59 -1.07 -14.79
CA GLU A 108 9.84 -1.52 -15.40
C GLU A 108 10.12 -0.69 -16.66
N GLN A 109 11.34 -0.17 -16.81
CA GLN A 109 11.80 0.65 -17.93
C GLN A 109 12.29 -0.20 -19.12
#